data_AF-A0A939WUH1-F1
#
_entry.id   AF-A0A939WUH1-F1
#
_cell.length_a   1.000
_cell.length_b   1.000
_cell.length_c   1.000
_cell.angle_alpha   90.00
_cell.angle_beta   90.00
_cell.angle_gamma   90.00
#
_symmetry.space_group_name_H-M   'P 1'
#
loop_
_entity.id
_entity.type
_entity.pdbx_description
1 polymer ?
#
loop_
_entity_poly.entity_id
_entity_poly.type
_entity_poly.pdbx_seq_one_letter_code
_entity_poly.pdbx_strand_id
1 'polypeptide(L)'
;MKRLMILFVFCGMLMSAMADWTYGTATFTGNQPSSSMSIGEVRVWYNGSLTKKAIEGGVEVWEGTGDICVVYPKNYKGQKMTFTSTGGTVQIQTLK
;
A
#
# COMPACT_ATOMS: atom_id res chain seq x y z
N MET A 1 55.76 1.06 -0.42
CA MET A 1 54.88 0.02 -1.00
C MET A 1 53.61 -0.06 -0.16
N LYS A 2 52.45 -0.02 -0.83
CA LYS A 2 51.08 -0.15 -0.32
C LYS A 2 50.95 -1.19 0.79
N ARG A 3 50.15 -0.92 1.84
CA ARG A 3 48.98 -1.73 2.26
C ARG A 3 47.97 -0.83 3.00
N LEU A 4 46.92 -0.45 2.27
CA LEU A 4 45.68 0.14 2.76
C LEU A 4 44.90 -0.97 3.48
N MET A 5 44.60 -0.80 4.77
CA MET A 5 43.86 -1.79 5.55
C MET A 5 42.46 -1.24 5.86
N ILE A 6 41.49 -1.95 5.32
CA ILE A 6 40.07 -1.60 5.19
C ILE A 6 39.38 -1.70 6.55
N LEU A 7 38.68 -0.62 6.92
CA LEU A 7 37.81 -0.54 8.09
C LEU A 7 36.48 -1.29 7.78
N PHE A 8 36.21 -2.37 8.50
CA PHE A 8 34.95 -3.11 8.43
C PHE A 8 33.81 -2.27 9.06
N VAL A 9 33.03 -1.61 8.22
CA VAL A 9 31.73 -1.05 8.63
C VAL A 9 30.71 -2.18 8.58
N PHE A 10 30.42 -2.75 9.76
CA PHE A 10 29.35 -3.72 9.96
C PHE A 10 28.01 -2.96 9.97
N CYS A 11 27.56 -2.54 8.78
CA CYS A 11 26.22 -1.99 8.59
C CYS A 11 25.25 -3.18 8.55
N GLY A 12 24.63 -3.45 9.69
CA GLY A 12 23.57 -4.45 9.82
C GLY A 12 22.44 -4.11 8.85
N MET A 13 22.43 -4.80 7.71
CA MET A 13 21.30 -4.83 6.80
C MET A 13 20.14 -5.47 7.57
N LEU A 14 19.26 -4.63 8.12
CA LEU A 14 17.90 -5.04 8.42
C LEU A 14 17.27 -5.43 7.09
N MET A 15 17.31 -6.73 6.78
CA MET A 15 16.48 -7.33 5.75
C MET A 15 15.04 -7.02 6.14
N SER A 16 14.51 -5.94 5.58
CA SER A 16 13.08 -5.69 5.61
C SER A 16 12.49 -6.85 4.84
N ALA A 17 11.79 -7.74 5.54
CA ALA A 17 11.07 -8.84 4.95
C ALA A 17 10.19 -8.26 3.83
N MET A 18 10.65 -8.39 2.59
CA MET A 18 9.80 -8.21 1.44
C MET A 18 8.84 -9.38 1.55
N ALA A 19 7.65 -9.12 2.11
CA ALA A 19 6.55 -10.05 1.99
C ALA A 19 6.44 -10.31 0.48
N ASP A 20 6.77 -11.52 0.05
CA ASP A 20 6.49 -12.00 -1.30
C ASP A 20 4.97 -12.09 -1.38
N TRP A 21 4.35 -11.00 -1.81
CA TRP A 21 2.99 -11.10 -2.27
C TRP A 21 3.06 -11.95 -3.53
N THR A 22 2.43 -13.11 -3.50
CA THR A 22 2.02 -13.77 -4.74
C THR A 22 1.04 -12.82 -5.42
N TYR A 23 1.56 -11.82 -6.15
CA TYR A 23 0.76 -10.76 -6.74
C TYR A 23 -0.13 -11.39 -7.80
N GLY A 24 -1.37 -11.71 -7.42
CA GLY A 24 -2.43 -11.82 -8.40
C GLY A 24 -2.50 -10.53 -9.21
N THR A 25 -2.95 -10.61 -10.46
CA THR A 25 -3.16 -9.42 -11.29
C THR A 25 -4.40 -8.67 -10.77
N ALA A 26 -4.21 -7.45 -10.28
CA ALA A 26 -5.31 -6.53 -10.00
C ALA A 26 -5.61 -5.70 -11.26
N THR A 27 -6.88 -5.57 -11.62
CA THR A 27 -7.30 -4.79 -12.82
C THR A 27 -7.90 -3.47 -12.38
N PHE A 28 -7.20 -2.37 -12.60
CA PHE A 28 -7.76 -1.05 -12.34
C PHE A 28 -8.74 -0.67 -13.45
N THR A 29 -10.01 -0.42 -13.11
CA THR A 29 -10.98 0.08 -14.10
C THR A 29 -11.15 1.58 -13.90
N GLY A 30 -10.43 2.38 -14.68
CA GLY A 30 -10.40 3.84 -14.49
C GLY A 30 -9.14 4.45 -15.06
N ASN A 31 -8.87 5.72 -14.76
CA ASN A 31 -7.63 6.35 -15.21
C ASN A 31 -6.44 5.71 -14.50
N GLN A 32 -5.35 5.46 -15.23
CA GLN A 32 -4.17 4.80 -14.70
C GLN A 32 -3.73 5.39 -13.35
N PRO A 33 -3.49 4.56 -12.31
CA PRO A 33 -3.03 5.06 -11.03
C PRO A 33 -1.68 5.77 -11.19
N SER A 34 -1.54 6.91 -10.53
CA SER A 34 -0.30 7.69 -10.50
C SER A 34 0.52 7.40 -9.24
N SER A 35 -0.12 6.86 -8.20
CA SER A 35 0.47 6.69 -6.87
C SER A 35 -0.03 5.40 -6.20
N SER A 36 0.74 4.93 -5.21
CA SER A 36 0.34 3.81 -4.36
C SER A 36 0.87 3.94 -2.94
N MET A 37 0.21 3.28 -2.00
CA MET A 37 0.66 3.14 -0.62
C MET A 37 0.28 1.78 -0.03
N SER A 38 0.95 1.38 1.04
CA SER A 38 0.62 0.18 1.80
C SER A 38 0.12 0.55 3.19
N ILE A 39 -0.99 -0.05 3.61
CA ILE A 39 -1.61 0.07 4.93
C ILE A 39 -1.65 -1.34 5.52
N GLY A 40 -0.57 -1.73 6.20
CA GLY A 40 -0.36 -3.12 6.60
C GLY A 40 -0.36 -4.06 5.38
N GLU A 41 -1.23 -5.07 5.42
CA GLU A 41 -1.45 -6.04 4.32
C GLU A 41 -2.43 -5.55 3.24
N VAL A 42 -2.73 -4.26 3.19
CA VAL A 42 -3.58 -3.67 2.14
C VAL A 42 -2.74 -2.76 1.28
N ARG A 43 -2.82 -2.93 -0.04
CA ARG A 43 -2.20 -2.02 -1.01
C ARG A 43 -3.27 -1.16 -1.65
N VAL A 44 -3.07 0.14 -1.66
CA VAL A 44 -4.00 1.11 -2.25
C VAL A 44 -3.32 1.82 -3.40
N TRP A 45 -3.95 1.80 -4.57
CA TRP A 45 -3.56 2.54 -5.77
C TRP A 45 -4.53 3.68 -6.00
N TYR A 46 -4.04 4.85 -6.41
CA TYR A 46 -4.89 6.01 -6.65
C TYR A 46 -4.29 6.95 -7.71
N ASN A 47 -5.15 7.76 -8.36
CA ASN A 47 -4.73 8.72 -9.38
C ASN A 47 -4.91 10.20 -8.99
N GLY A 48 -5.58 10.50 -7.87
CA GLY A 48 -5.67 11.83 -7.29
C GLY A 48 -4.93 11.93 -5.95
N SER A 49 -5.61 12.43 -4.94
CA SER A 49 -5.14 12.48 -3.55
C SER A 49 -5.77 11.36 -2.72
N LEU A 50 -5.09 10.96 -1.64
CA LEU A 50 -5.63 10.04 -0.64
C LEU A 50 -5.06 10.41 0.74
N THR A 51 -5.93 10.66 1.71
CA THR A 51 -5.56 11.09 3.06
C THR A 51 -6.40 10.36 4.09
N LYS A 52 -5.76 9.95 5.20
CA LYS A 52 -6.48 9.44 6.38
C LYS A 52 -7.14 10.60 7.11
N LYS A 53 -8.45 10.54 7.29
CA LYS A 53 -9.22 11.59 7.95
C LYS A 53 -9.31 11.36 9.46
N ALA A 54 -9.72 10.16 9.86
CA ALA A 54 -10.05 9.85 11.24
C ALA A 54 -9.98 8.35 11.53
N ILE A 55 -10.12 8.01 12.81
CA ILE A 55 -10.49 6.66 13.28
C ILE A 55 -11.83 6.80 14.00
N GLU A 56 -12.88 6.18 13.46
CA GLU A 56 -14.24 6.27 13.97
C GLU A 56 -14.73 4.88 14.37
N GLY A 57 -15.00 4.67 15.66
CA GLY A 57 -15.45 3.36 16.16
C GLY A 57 -14.49 2.20 15.86
N GLY A 58 -13.19 2.48 15.75
CA GLY A 58 -12.15 1.49 15.40
C GLY A 58 -11.99 1.24 13.89
N VAL A 59 -12.68 2.00 13.04
CA VAL A 59 -12.55 1.95 11.57
C VAL A 59 -11.71 3.13 11.11
N GLU A 60 -10.68 2.89 10.28
CA GLU A 60 -9.95 4.00 9.66
C GLU A 60 -10.73 4.57 8.48
N VAL A 61 -10.94 5.88 8.47
CA VAL A 61 -11.67 6.57 7.40
C VAL A 61 -10.67 7.29 6.51
N TRP A 62 -10.69 6.96 5.22
CA TRP A 62 -9.83 7.50 4.18
C TRP A 62 -10.65 8.25 3.14
N GLU A 63 -10.21 9.46 2.80
CA GLU A 63 -10.83 10.30 1.79
C GLU A 63 -9.82 10.61 0.69
N GLY A 64 -10.27 10.51 -0.55
CA GLY A 64 -9.46 10.81 -1.70
C GLY A 64 -10.23 11.45 -2.85
N THR A 65 -9.48 11.76 -3.90
CA THR A 65 -10.00 12.27 -5.17
C THR A 65 -9.59 11.35 -6.30
N GLY A 66 -10.39 11.31 -7.37
CA GLY A 66 -10.14 10.42 -8.50
C GLY A 66 -10.35 8.94 -8.15
N ASP A 67 -9.87 8.02 -8.98
CA ASP A 67 -10.10 6.59 -8.77
C ASP A 67 -9.16 6.03 -7.69
N ILE A 68 -9.70 5.13 -6.87
CA ILE A 68 -9.01 4.42 -5.79
C ILE A 68 -9.23 2.92 -5.99
N CYS A 69 -8.18 2.12 -5.94
CA CYS A 69 -8.25 0.67 -5.94
C CYS A 69 -7.57 0.11 -4.70
N VAL A 70 -8.34 -0.62 -3.90
CA VAL A 70 -7.93 -1.25 -2.65
C VAL A 70 -7.75 -2.74 -2.90
N VAL A 71 -6.54 -3.25 -2.65
CA VAL A 71 -6.16 -4.64 -2.88
C VAL A 71 -5.74 -5.29 -1.57
N TYR A 72 -6.35 -6.42 -1.23
CA TYR A 72 -6.02 -7.15 0.01
C TYR A 72 -6.08 -8.68 -0.17
N PRO A 73 -5.39 -9.47 0.68
CA PRO A 73 -5.44 -10.94 0.66
C PRO A 73 -6.84 -11.48 0.95
N LYS A 74 -7.29 -12.57 0.31
CA LYS A 74 -8.59 -13.21 0.59
C LYS A 74 -8.87 -13.48 2.06
N ASN A 75 -7.84 -13.81 2.83
CA ASN A 75 -7.95 -14.10 4.25
C ASN A 75 -7.63 -12.90 5.14
N TYR A 76 -7.72 -11.66 4.62
CA TYR A 76 -7.47 -10.45 5.40
C TYR A 76 -8.33 -10.42 6.67
N LYS A 77 -7.66 -10.40 7.83
CA LYS A 77 -8.27 -10.26 9.17
C LYS A 77 -7.85 -8.95 9.86
N GLY A 78 -7.22 -8.05 9.11
CA GLY A 78 -6.69 -6.81 9.63
C GLY A 78 -7.77 -5.76 9.94
N GLN A 79 -7.31 -4.52 10.05
CA GLN A 79 -8.12 -3.39 10.45
C GLN A 79 -9.25 -3.08 9.46
N LYS A 80 -10.40 -2.67 9.99
CA LYS A 80 -11.51 -2.18 9.16
C LYS A 80 -11.16 -0.79 8.61
N MET A 81 -11.41 -0.60 7.31
CA MET A 81 -11.14 0.66 6.63
C MET A 81 -12.31 1.02 5.72
N THR A 82 -12.62 2.31 5.65
CA THR A 82 -13.59 2.89 4.73
C THR A 82 -12.87 3.85 3.80
N PHE A 83 -13.12 3.72 2.50
CA PHE A 83 -12.56 4.60 1.46
C PHE A 83 -13.69 5.32 0.75
N THR A 84 -13.56 6.64 0.65
CA THR A 84 -14.46 7.50 -0.12
C THR A 84 -13.66 8.25 -1.17
N SER A 85 -14.20 8.34 -2.39
CA SER A 85 -13.64 9.17 -3.46
C SER A 85 -14.60 10.28 -3.87
N THR A 86 -14.05 11.47 -4.13
CA THR A 86 -14.74 12.54 -4.85
C THR A 86 -14.24 12.59 -6.30
N GLY A 87 -15.18 12.54 -7.26
CA GLY A 87 -14.87 12.66 -8.69
C GLY A 87 -14.27 11.40 -9.33
N GLY A 88 -14.29 10.27 -8.64
CA GLY A 88 -13.88 8.96 -9.18
C GLY A 88 -14.56 7.81 -8.48
N THR A 89 -14.06 6.60 -8.69
CA THR A 89 -14.62 5.36 -8.16
C THR A 89 -13.73 4.73 -7.10
N VAL A 90 -14.35 3.96 -6.18
CA VAL A 90 -13.61 3.11 -5.23
C VAL A 90 -13.82 1.65 -5.63
N GLN A 91 -12.73 0.96 -5.89
CA GLN A 91 -12.71 -0.44 -6.31
C GLN A 91 -12.02 -1.30 -5.26
N ILE A 92 -12.58 -2.47 -5.03
CA ILE A 92 -12.09 -3.40 -4.03
C ILE A 92 -11.76 -4.72 -4.71
N GLN A 93 -10.53 -5.18 -4.54
CA GLN A 93 -10.04 -6.40 -5.15
C GLN A 93 -9.39 -7.30 -4.12
N THR A 94 -9.73 -8.57 -4.22
CA THR A 94 -9.23 -9.62 -3.35
C THR A 94 -8.24 -10.48 -4.11
N LEU A 95 -7.02 -10.61 -3.58
CA LEU A 95 -6.03 -11.54 -4.12
C LEU A 95 -6.41 -12.97 -3.76
N LYS A 96 -6.24 -13.88 -4.72
CA LYS A 96 -6.62 -15.29 -4.58
C LYS A 96 -5.80 -16.03 -3.53
#